data_AF-A0A383CR24-F1
#
_entry.id   AF-A0A383CR24-F1
#
_cell.length_a   1.000
_cell.length_b   1.000
_cell.length_c   1.000
_cell.angle_alpha   90.00
_cell.angle_beta   90.00
_cell.angle_gamma   90.00
#
_symmetry.space_group_name_H-M   'P 1'
#
loop_
_entity.id
_entity.type
_entity.pdbx_description
1 polymer ?
#
loop_
_entity_poly.entity_id
_entity_poly.type
_entity_poly.pdbx_seq_one_letter_code
_entity_poly.pdbx_strand_id
1 'polypeptide(L)'
;SQSGLIRLSGPARAIALDVLRVNSLQTGAYVSHFKGRGMEFDESRPYQPGDDPRSIDWRGTARSSEAYTKLFREERERPVLIMTDLRTNMHFATKGCFKSVNAARAAALLAWAAHHRGDRLGGIVFGDSRHRELRPRLGRQAALRYLHELVTHPDWATHVEYGVAQEEPPLTQAMAMLKRVTHPGSLVIIISDFIGLSRTAQSYMTGIARNNEILVVFLSDPLERQLPPPGRYRLVNDQ
;
A
#
# COMPACT_ATOMS: atom_id res chain seq x y z
N SER A 1 18.13 8.95 -2.49
CA SER A 1 19.14 8.18 -1.73
C SER A 1 18.47 7.39 -0.61
N GLN A 2 19.10 6.30 -0.15
CA GLN A 2 18.56 5.46 0.92
C GLN A 2 18.42 6.20 2.25
N SER A 3 19.38 7.05 2.62
CA SER A 3 19.28 7.90 3.81
C SER A 3 18.09 8.85 3.77
N GLY A 4 17.78 9.40 2.58
CA GLY A 4 16.60 10.25 2.38
C GLY A 4 15.28 9.52 2.64
N LEU A 5 15.14 8.28 2.15
CA LEU A 5 13.92 7.48 2.39
C LEU A 5 13.82 7.00 3.85
N ILE A 6 14.94 6.74 4.53
CA ILE A 6 14.94 6.39 5.95
C ILE A 6 14.46 7.56 6.82
N ARG A 7 14.82 8.81 6.49
CA ARG A 7 14.37 10.01 7.21
C ARG A 7 12.85 10.20 7.19
N LEU A 8 12.15 9.64 6.20
CA LEU A 8 10.69 9.68 6.11
C LEU A 8 9.98 8.86 7.20
N SER A 9 10.71 8.06 8.00
CA SER A 9 10.15 7.30 9.11
C SER A 9 9.45 8.18 10.16
N GLY A 10 10.00 9.35 10.48
CA GLY A 10 9.38 10.27 11.45
C GLY A 10 8.02 10.80 10.97
N PRO A 11 7.95 11.50 9.81
CA PRO A 11 6.71 12.01 9.24
C PRO A 11 5.65 10.92 8.98
N ALA A 12 6.07 9.69 8.65
CA ALA A 12 5.15 8.60 8.35
C ALA A 12 4.23 8.20 9.52
N ARG A 13 4.56 8.57 10.77
CA ARG A 13 3.69 8.33 11.94
C ARG A 13 2.35 9.05 11.86
N ALA A 14 2.27 10.15 11.10
CA ALA A 14 1.04 10.90 10.90
C ALA A 14 0.11 10.27 9.85
N ILE A 15 0.56 9.23 9.14
CA ILE A 15 -0.21 8.58 8.08
C ILE A 15 -1.02 7.42 8.68
N ALA A 16 -2.32 7.60 8.73
CA ALA A 16 -3.28 6.54 9.05
C ALA A 16 -3.49 5.62 7.85
N LEU A 17 -3.47 4.30 8.05
CA LEU A 17 -3.80 3.26 7.06
C LEU A 17 -5.14 2.55 7.39
N ASP A 18 -5.95 3.20 8.22
CA ASP A 18 -6.98 2.59 9.02
C ASP A 18 -8.29 2.40 8.25
N VAL A 19 -8.56 3.27 7.27
CA VAL A 19 -9.87 3.34 6.61
C VAL A 19 -9.75 3.90 5.18
N LEU A 20 -9.84 3.06 4.15
CA LEU A 20 -10.23 3.49 2.80
C LEU A 20 -11.62 2.96 2.41
N ARG A 21 -12.34 2.33 3.34
CA ARG A 21 -13.78 2.09 3.22
C ARG A 21 -14.54 3.41 3.22
N VAL A 22 -14.71 3.98 2.03
CA VAL A 22 -15.91 4.79 1.75
C VAL A 22 -17.08 3.81 1.67
N ASN A 23 -18.08 4.03 2.52
CA ASN A 23 -19.30 3.24 2.64
C ASN A 23 -19.89 2.89 1.27
N SER A 24 -19.88 1.60 0.91
CA SER A 24 -21.00 1.07 0.15
C SER A 24 -22.21 1.02 1.08
N LEU A 25 -23.25 1.80 0.77
CA LEU A 25 -24.58 1.74 1.38
C LEU A 25 -25.24 0.38 1.10
N GLN A 26 -24.71 -0.69 1.70
CA GLN A 26 -25.43 -1.94 1.84
C GLN A 26 -25.34 -2.35 3.30
N THR A 27 -26.42 -2.03 4.01
CA THR A 27 -26.75 -2.52 5.34
C THR A 27 -26.74 -4.04 5.33
N GLY A 28 -25.64 -4.60 5.81
CA GLY A 28 -25.51 -5.99 6.17
C GLY A 28 -24.42 -6.05 7.21
N ALA A 29 -24.79 -6.37 8.45
CA ALA A 29 -23.86 -6.53 9.56
C ALA A 29 -22.90 -7.69 9.23
N TYR A 30 -21.81 -7.39 8.52
CA TYR A 30 -20.75 -8.33 8.26
C TYR A 30 -19.81 -8.31 9.46
N VAL A 31 -20.22 -9.02 10.51
CA VAL A 31 -19.32 -9.47 11.58
C VAL A 31 -18.24 -10.31 10.90
N SER A 32 -16.98 -9.88 10.99
CA SER A 32 -15.89 -10.58 10.32
C SER A 32 -15.74 -11.99 10.90
N HIS A 33 -16.16 -13.01 10.14
CA HIS A 33 -15.89 -14.43 10.42
C HIS A 33 -14.44 -14.80 10.06
N PHE A 34 -13.45 -14.15 10.67
CA PHE A 34 -12.06 -14.62 10.57
C PHE A 34 -11.54 -15.01 11.94
N LYS A 35 -11.46 -16.33 12.15
CA LYS A 35 -10.81 -16.94 13.32
C LYS A 35 -9.30 -16.89 13.13
N GLY A 36 -8.62 -15.97 13.82
CA GLY A 36 -7.16 -15.87 13.83
C GLY A 36 -6.62 -15.08 15.02
N ARG A 37 -6.11 -15.84 16.01
CA ARG A 37 -5.28 -15.49 17.19
C ARG A 37 -4.92 -14.00 17.43
N GLY A 38 -5.45 -13.45 18.53
CA GLY A 38 -4.98 -12.20 19.15
C GLY A 38 -6.13 -11.25 19.51
N MET A 39 -6.82 -11.50 20.62
CA MET A 39 -7.80 -10.56 21.19
C MET A 39 -7.09 -9.85 22.35
N GLU A 40 -6.67 -8.61 22.15
CA GLU A 40 -6.13 -7.77 23.23
C GLU A 40 -7.30 -7.14 23.98
N PHE A 41 -7.21 -7.06 25.31
CA PHE A 41 -8.21 -6.35 26.10
C PHE A 41 -8.14 -4.86 25.75
N ASP A 42 -9.25 -4.29 25.29
CA ASP A 42 -9.34 -2.87 24.91
C ASP A 42 -9.79 -2.04 26.13
N GLU A 43 -11.03 -2.27 26.56
CA GLU A 43 -11.65 -1.61 27.70
C GLU A 43 -12.82 -2.43 28.25
N SER A 44 -13.28 -2.10 29.45
CA SER A 44 -14.51 -2.67 30.03
C SER A 44 -15.62 -1.63 29.93
N ARG A 45 -16.76 -1.98 29.34
CA ARG A 45 -17.96 -1.12 29.27
C ARG A 45 -19.12 -1.71 30.10
N PRO A 46 -20.08 -0.89 30.57
CA PRO A 46 -21.31 -1.42 31.18
C PRO A 46 -22.01 -2.40 30.23
N TYR A 47 -22.44 -3.54 30.78
CA TYR A 47 -23.11 -4.61 30.05
C TYR A 47 -24.42 -4.10 29.45
N GLN A 48 -24.65 -4.42 28.18
CA GLN A 48 -25.92 -4.16 27.53
C GLN A 48 -26.67 -5.46 27.24
N PRO A 49 -28.01 -5.48 27.39
CA PRO A 49 -28.81 -6.63 27.00
C PRO A 49 -28.54 -7.01 25.54
N GLY A 50 -27.98 -8.22 25.33
CA GLY A 50 -27.54 -8.70 24.01
C GLY A 50 -26.04 -9.01 23.92
N ASP A 51 -25.24 -8.57 24.89
CA ASP A 51 -23.84 -8.96 25.02
C ASP A 51 -23.70 -10.45 25.39
N ASP A 52 -22.65 -11.13 24.88
CA ASP A 52 -22.35 -12.52 25.24
C ASP A 52 -21.94 -12.61 26.73
N PRO A 53 -22.62 -13.41 27.57
CA PRO A 53 -22.24 -13.57 28.97
C PRO A 53 -20.80 -14.07 29.19
N ARG A 54 -20.18 -14.68 28.18
CA ARG A 54 -18.79 -15.14 28.24
C ARG A 54 -17.76 -14.02 28.19
N SER A 55 -18.12 -12.85 27.67
CA SER A 55 -17.23 -11.68 27.64
C SER A 55 -17.36 -10.81 28.89
N ILE A 56 -18.16 -11.20 29.89
CA ILE A 56 -18.30 -10.44 31.14
C ILE A 56 -16.97 -10.38 31.90
N ASP A 57 -16.59 -9.17 32.32
CA ASP A 57 -15.49 -8.94 33.23
C ASP A 57 -15.91 -9.19 34.67
N TRP A 58 -15.81 -10.43 35.14
CA TRP A 58 -16.15 -10.77 36.52
C TRP A 58 -15.30 -10.05 37.56
N ARG A 59 -14.07 -9.63 37.23
CA ARG A 59 -13.22 -8.88 38.18
C ARG A 59 -13.65 -7.42 38.31
N GLY A 60 -13.97 -6.76 37.19
CA GLY A 60 -14.52 -5.40 37.17
C GLY A 60 -15.91 -5.35 37.78
N THR A 61 -16.76 -6.33 37.43
CA THR A 61 -18.13 -6.47 37.94
C THR A 61 -18.15 -6.70 39.45
N ALA A 62 -17.23 -7.49 40.02
CA ALA A 62 -17.18 -7.74 41.46
C ALA A 62 -16.87 -6.48 42.31
N ARG A 63 -16.40 -5.40 41.69
CA ARG A 63 -16.08 -4.12 42.35
C ARG A 63 -17.08 -3.00 42.04
N SER A 64 -18.09 -3.28 41.21
CA SER A 64 -19.12 -2.32 40.80
C SER A 64 -20.51 -2.87 41.11
N SER A 65 -21.52 -2.01 41.19
CA SER A 65 -22.93 -2.40 41.25
C SER A 65 -23.49 -2.81 39.88
N GLU A 66 -22.73 -2.57 38.80
CA GLU A 66 -23.12 -2.84 37.42
C GLU A 66 -22.22 -3.90 36.78
N ALA A 67 -22.80 -4.73 35.92
CA ALA A 67 -22.04 -5.71 35.13
C ALA A 67 -21.24 -5.02 34.04
N TYR A 68 -20.01 -5.48 33.80
CA TYR A 68 -19.15 -4.96 32.73
C TYR A 68 -18.82 -6.04 31.71
N THR A 69 -18.82 -5.69 30.43
CA THR A 69 -18.40 -6.52 29.31
C THR A 69 -16.98 -6.13 28.90
N LYS A 70 -16.07 -7.11 28.80
CA LYS A 70 -14.74 -6.93 28.20
C LYS A 70 -14.89 -6.70 26.70
N LEU A 71 -14.48 -5.54 26.24
CA LEU A 71 -14.22 -5.30 24.82
C LEU A 71 -12.82 -5.82 24.53
N PHE A 72 -12.74 -6.61 23.48
CA PHE A 72 -11.48 -7.14 22.98
C PHE A 72 -11.24 -6.53 21.61
N ARG A 73 -10.08 -5.90 21.45
CA ARG A 73 -9.61 -5.40 20.17
C ARG A 73 -8.83 -6.50 19.48
N GLU A 74 -9.14 -6.72 18.22
CA GLU A 74 -8.38 -7.66 17.42
C GLU A 74 -7.00 -7.07 17.10
N GLU A 75 -5.94 -7.65 17.65
CA GLU A 75 -4.57 -7.34 17.22
C GLU A 75 -4.33 -8.07 15.89
N ARG A 76 -4.66 -7.39 14.79
CA ARG A 76 -4.42 -7.92 13.44
C ARG A 76 -3.19 -7.30 12.82
N GLU A 77 -2.15 -8.11 12.70
CA GLU A 77 -1.09 -7.88 11.72
C GLU A 77 -1.67 -8.00 10.30
N ARG A 78 -2.00 -6.85 9.68
CA ARG A 78 -2.54 -6.84 8.32
C ARG A 78 -1.39 -6.94 7.31
N PRO A 79 -1.48 -7.80 6.26
CA PRO A 79 -0.55 -7.70 5.15
C PRO A 79 -0.76 -6.38 4.39
N VAL A 80 0.31 -5.61 4.25
CA VAL A 80 0.37 -4.40 3.42
C VAL A 80 1.33 -4.69 2.25
N LEU A 81 0.81 -4.65 1.03
CA LEU A 81 1.56 -4.85 -0.20
C LEU A 81 1.64 -3.53 -0.96
N ILE A 82 2.85 -3.01 -1.16
CA ILE A 82 3.07 -1.77 -1.92
C ILE A 82 3.67 -2.10 -3.29
N MET A 83 2.95 -1.81 -4.35
CA MET A 83 3.45 -1.86 -5.73
C MET A 83 3.89 -0.47 -6.17
N THR A 84 5.18 -0.31 -6.49
CA THR A 84 5.77 0.98 -6.91
C THR A 84 6.29 0.90 -8.34
N ASP A 85 5.78 1.79 -9.19
CA ASP A 85 6.17 1.96 -10.60
C ASP A 85 7.39 2.89 -10.73
N LEU A 86 8.47 2.33 -11.28
CA LEU A 86 9.72 3.01 -11.62
C LEU A 86 10.04 2.88 -13.12
N ARG A 87 9.04 2.63 -13.97
CA ARG A 87 9.22 2.61 -15.44
C ARG A 87 9.67 3.97 -15.98
N THR A 88 10.17 3.98 -17.20
CA THR A 88 10.70 5.15 -17.91
C THR A 88 9.67 6.29 -18.02
N ASN A 89 8.37 5.99 -18.19
CA ASN A 89 7.32 7.01 -18.20
C ASN A 89 7.14 7.74 -16.86
N MET A 90 7.66 7.17 -15.77
CA MET A 90 7.72 7.81 -14.45
C MET A 90 8.93 8.75 -14.32
N HIS A 91 9.91 8.70 -15.24
CA HIS A 91 11.07 9.58 -15.30
C HIS A 91 10.73 10.90 -16.02
N PHE A 92 9.56 11.45 -15.69
CA PHE A 92 9.03 12.67 -16.28
C PHE A 92 8.68 13.67 -15.18
N ALA A 93 9.02 14.93 -15.40
CA ALA A 93 8.64 16.06 -14.57
C ALA A 93 8.73 17.37 -15.32
N THR A 94 7.70 18.18 -15.19
CA THR A 94 7.70 19.59 -15.61
C THR A 94 8.08 20.50 -14.44
N LYS A 95 7.91 20.05 -13.19
CA LYS A 95 8.17 20.84 -11.98
C LYS A 95 8.97 20.06 -10.94
N GLY A 96 10.25 20.40 -10.82
CA GLY A 96 11.11 20.14 -9.66
C GLY A 96 11.50 18.68 -9.36
N CYS A 97 10.65 17.69 -9.60
CA CYS A 97 10.89 16.31 -9.18
C CYS A 97 10.16 15.29 -10.05
N PHE A 98 10.87 14.25 -10.54
CA PHE A 98 10.29 13.14 -11.30
C PHE A 98 9.16 12.43 -10.57
N LYS A 99 8.16 11.95 -11.35
CA LYS A 99 7.09 11.08 -10.83
C LYS A 99 7.66 9.86 -10.11
N SER A 100 8.73 9.23 -10.63
CA SER A 100 9.41 8.08 -10.01
C SER A 100 9.98 8.40 -8.63
N VAL A 101 10.60 9.58 -8.46
CA VAL A 101 11.12 10.03 -7.15
C VAL A 101 9.98 10.28 -6.17
N ASN A 102 8.88 10.88 -6.62
CA ASN A 102 7.68 11.04 -5.80
C ASN A 102 7.03 9.68 -5.47
N ALA A 103 7.03 8.72 -6.40
CA ALA A 103 6.58 7.35 -6.18
C ALA A 103 7.40 6.69 -5.06
N ALA A 104 8.73 6.74 -5.14
CA ALA A 104 9.61 6.18 -4.12
C ALA A 104 9.43 6.85 -2.75
N ARG A 105 9.21 8.17 -2.70
CA ARG A 105 8.92 8.89 -1.44
C ARG A 105 7.57 8.49 -0.84
N ALA A 106 6.52 8.43 -1.66
CA ALA A 106 5.20 7.98 -1.22
C ALA A 106 5.24 6.53 -0.72
N ALA A 107 5.90 5.65 -1.47
CA ALA A 107 6.10 4.26 -1.10
C ALA A 107 6.86 4.12 0.22
N ALA A 108 7.90 4.93 0.42
CA ALA A 108 8.66 4.95 1.67
C ALA A 108 7.83 5.42 2.87
N LEU A 109 7.03 6.47 2.70
CA LEU A 109 6.11 6.94 3.72
C LEU A 109 5.09 5.85 4.11
N LEU A 110 4.49 5.19 3.13
CA LEU A 110 3.49 4.14 3.36
C LEU A 110 4.12 2.86 3.95
N ALA A 111 5.33 2.50 3.53
CA ALA A 111 6.11 1.42 4.11
C ALA A 111 6.42 1.67 5.60
N TRP A 112 6.81 2.90 5.94
CA TRP A 112 7.03 3.28 7.34
C TRP A 112 5.74 3.36 8.14
N ALA A 113 4.64 3.84 7.55
CA ALA A 113 3.34 3.87 8.20
C ALA A 113 2.88 2.44 8.55
N ALA A 114 3.00 1.49 7.62
CA ALA A 114 2.72 0.08 7.87
C ALA A 114 3.62 -0.48 9.00
N HIS A 115 4.92 -0.15 9.00
CA HIS A 115 5.81 -0.57 10.08
C HIS A 115 5.37 -0.03 11.45
N HIS A 116 5.05 1.25 11.57
CA HIS A 116 4.64 1.87 12.84
C HIS A 116 3.33 1.30 13.38
N ARG A 117 2.48 0.76 12.51
CA ARG A 117 1.24 0.07 12.88
C ARG A 117 1.42 -1.39 13.27
N GLY A 118 2.62 -1.96 13.11
CA GLY A 118 2.86 -3.38 13.34
C GLY A 118 2.40 -4.29 12.20
N ASP A 119 2.14 -3.74 11.01
CA ASP A 119 1.67 -4.52 9.86
C ASP A 119 2.80 -5.31 9.16
N ARG A 120 2.42 -6.38 8.45
CA ARG A 120 3.35 -7.14 7.61
C ARG A 120 3.55 -6.43 6.29
N LEU A 121 4.73 -5.88 6.07
CA LEU A 121 5.05 -5.16 4.84
C LEU A 121 5.71 -6.06 3.80
N GLY A 122 5.19 -6.02 2.58
CA GLY A 122 5.80 -6.55 1.37
C GLY A 122 5.42 -5.70 0.16
N GLY A 123 5.62 -6.22 -1.04
CA GLY A 123 5.18 -5.53 -2.25
C GLY A 123 5.98 -5.88 -3.48
N ILE A 124 5.85 -5.02 -4.49
CA ILE A 124 6.53 -5.14 -5.77
C ILE A 124 7.18 -3.80 -6.09
N VAL A 125 8.45 -3.83 -6.48
CA VAL A 125 9.11 -2.70 -7.13
C VAL A 125 9.36 -3.13 -8.56
N PHE A 126 8.91 -2.35 -9.53
CA PHE A 126 9.06 -2.72 -10.93
C PHE A 126 9.40 -1.50 -11.79
N GLY A 127 10.09 -1.77 -12.89
CA GLY A 127 10.20 -0.84 -14.01
C GLY A 127 10.16 -1.61 -15.32
N ASP A 128 10.86 -1.13 -16.35
CA ASP A 128 10.84 -1.73 -17.69
C ASP A 128 11.77 -2.95 -17.80
N SER A 129 12.90 -2.96 -17.10
CA SER A 129 13.90 -4.04 -17.21
C SER A 129 13.72 -5.12 -16.16
N ARG A 130 13.17 -4.78 -14.98
CA ARG A 130 13.14 -5.68 -13.83
C ARG A 130 11.89 -5.52 -12.99
N HIS A 131 11.43 -6.66 -12.48
CA HIS A 131 10.38 -6.75 -11.46
C HIS A 131 10.94 -7.44 -10.22
N ARG A 132 10.82 -6.81 -9.05
CA ARG A 132 11.16 -7.40 -7.77
C ARG A 132 9.94 -7.65 -6.91
N GLU A 133 9.77 -8.91 -6.52
CA GLU A 133 8.81 -9.33 -5.50
C GLU A 133 9.44 -9.36 -4.09
N LEU A 134 8.76 -8.77 -3.11
CA LEU A 134 9.12 -8.81 -1.70
C LEU A 134 7.96 -9.39 -0.89
N ARG A 135 8.12 -10.60 -0.36
CA ARG A 135 7.09 -11.24 0.48
C ARG A 135 6.84 -10.44 1.77
N PRO A 136 5.57 -10.31 2.22
CA PRO A 136 5.24 -9.62 3.46
C PRO A 136 5.98 -10.18 4.67
N ARG A 137 6.61 -9.30 5.45
CA ARG A 137 7.31 -9.63 6.70
C ARG A 137 7.02 -8.55 7.75
N LEU A 138 7.10 -8.93 9.02
CA LEU A 138 6.97 -7.99 10.13
C LEU A 138 8.25 -7.19 10.36
N GLY A 139 8.07 -6.06 11.04
CA GLY A 139 9.14 -5.31 11.68
C GLY A 139 9.94 -4.42 10.74
N ARG A 140 10.87 -3.67 11.35
CA ARG A 140 11.66 -2.62 10.69
C ARG A 140 12.46 -3.12 9.48
N GLN A 141 12.94 -4.36 9.53
CA GLN A 141 13.72 -4.96 8.46
C GLN A 141 12.89 -5.15 7.18
N ALA A 142 11.57 -5.35 7.28
CA ALA A 142 10.71 -5.41 6.10
C ALA A 142 10.69 -4.07 5.35
N ALA A 143 10.55 -2.95 6.10
CA ALA A 143 10.61 -1.60 5.54
C ALA A 143 11.98 -1.31 4.93
N LEU A 144 13.06 -1.57 5.66
CA LEU A 144 14.42 -1.31 5.14
C LEU A 144 14.73 -2.10 3.87
N ARG A 145 14.28 -3.36 3.78
CA ARG A 145 14.44 -4.17 2.54
C ARG A 145 13.66 -3.59 1.37
N TYR A 146 12.43 -3.13 1.61
CA TYR A 146 11.63 -2.47 0.58
C TYR A 146 12.28 -1.17 0.09
N LEU A 147 12.74 -0.33 1.03
CA LEU A 147 13.44 0.91 0.71
C LEU A 147 14.76 0.69 -0.02
N HIS A 148 15.49 -0.38 0.33
CA HIS A 148 16.71 -0.74 -0.37
C HIS A 148 16.40 -1.09 -1.82
N GLU A 149 15.39 -1.93 -2.07
CA GLU A 149 14.97 -2.26 -3.43
C GLU A 149 14.54 -1.03 -4.22
N LEU A 150 13.81 -0.10 -3.59
CA LEU A 150 13.45 1.18 -4.21
C LEU A 150 14.67 1.99 -4.64
N VAL A 151 15.82 1.89 -3.98
CA VAL A 151 17.00 2.73 -4.26
C VAL A 151 17.98 2.04 -5.18
N THR A 152 18.10 0.71 -5.10
CA THR A 152 19.02 -0.09 -5.92
C THR A 152 18.37 -0.61 -7.19
N HIS A 153 17.13 -0.22 -7.50
CA HIS A 153 16.45 -0.66 -8.70
C HIS A 153 17.25 -0.24 -9.95
N PRO A 154 17.50 -1.16 -10.91
CA PRO A 154 18.34 -0.86 -12.07
C PRO A 154 17.76 0.25 -12.95
N ASP A 155 16.43 0.38 -13.02
CA ASP A 155 15.77 1.38 -13.87
C ASP A 155 15.95 2.82 -13.39
N TRP A 156 16.62 3.08 -12.26
CA TRP A 156 17.12 4.43 -11.94
C TRP A 156 18.23 4.88 -12.88
N ALA A 157 19.05 3.94 -13.35
CA ALA A 157 20.03 4.23 -14.38
C ALA A 157 19.25 4.32 -15.70
N THR A 158 19.18 5.52 -16.27
CA THR A 158 18.47 5.81 -17.53
C THR A 158 19.19 5.13 -18.70
N HIS A 159 19.15 3.80 -18.76
CA HIS A 159 19.58 3.03 -19.91
C HIS A 159 18.33 2.61 -20.66
N VAL A 160 17.88 3.50 -21.55
CA VAL A 160 16.90 3.17 -22.57
C VAL A 160 17.62 2.32 -23.63
N GLU A 161 17.91 1.08 -23.30
CA GLU A 161 17.98 0.08 -24.35
C GLU A 161 16.52 -0.17 -24.72
N TYR A 162 16.11 0.33 -25.89
CA TYR A 162 14.87 -0.11 -26.54
C TYR A 162 15.04 -1.60 -26.85
N GLY A 163 14.89 -2.42 -25.82
CA GLY A 163 14.89 -3.87 -25.92
C GLY A 163 13.71 -4.31 -26.76
N VAL A 164 13.88 -5.48 -27.37
CA VAL A 164 12.88 -6.21 -28.13
C VAL A 164 11.51 -6.11 -27.44
N ALA A 165 10.46 -5.81 -28.22
CA ALA A 165 9.10 -5.72 -27.72
C ALA A 165 8.79 -6.91 -26.80
N GLN A 166 8.58 -6.64 -25.51
CA GLN A 166 8.19 -7.68 -24.56
C GLN A 166 6.80 -8.22 -24.95
N GLU A 167 6.60 -9.54 -24.84
CA GLU A 167 5.31 -10.18 -25.15
C GLU A 167 4.16 -9.60 -24.32
N GLU A 168 4.44 -9.19 -23.08
CA GLU A 168 3.46 -8.61 -22.18
C GLU A 168 3.97 -7.29 -21.57
N PRO A 169 3.18 -6.21 -21.51
CA PRO A 169 3.64 -4.93 -20.97
C PRO A 169 4.07 -5.04 -19.49
N PRO A 170 5.13 -4.33 -19.05
CA PRO A 170 5.67 -4.46 -17.68
C PRO A 170 4.62 -4.23 -16.57
N LEU A 171 3.69 -3.27 -16.75
CA LEU A 171 2.60 -3.04 -15.80
C LEU A 171 1.68 -4.27 -15.65
N THR A 172 1.41 -4.98 -16.75
CA THR A 172 0.57 -6.18 -16.74
C THR A 172 1.29 -7.33 -16.03
N GLN A 173 2.58 -7.53 -16.31
CA GLN A 173 3.41 -8.52 -15.60
C GLN A 173 3.45 -8.24 -14.09
N ALA A 174 3.65 -6.97 -13.70
CA ALA A 174 3.67 -6.57 -12.30
C ALA A 174 2.30 -6.77 -11.61
N MET A 175 1.18 -6.49 -12.29
CA MET A 175 -0.17 -6.81 -11.80
C MET A 175 -0.39 -8.33 -11.65
N ALA A 176 0.12 -9.14 -12.58
CA ALA A 176 0.05 -10.59 -12.48
C ALA A 176 0.82 -11.08 -11.24
N MET A 177 2.05 -10.60 -11.04
CA MET A 177 2.84 -10.88 -9.84
C MET A 177 2.11 -10.42 -8.57
N LEU A 178 1.52 -9.23 -8.57
CA LEU A 178 0.78 -8.68 -7.43
C LEU A 178 -0.38 -9.59 -7.04
N LYS A 179 -1.13 -10.08 -8.03
CA LYS A 179 -2.23 -11.02 -7.82
C LYS A 179 -1.76 -12.31 -7.17
N ARG A 180 -0.58 -12.84 -7.52
CA ARG A 180 -0.04 -14.07 -6.92
C ARG A 180 0.36 -13.90 -5.45
N VAL A 181 0.92 -12.75 -5.08
CA VAL A 181 1.41 -12.51 -3.71
C VAL A 181 0.35 -12.00 -2.75
N THR A 182 -0.75 -11.50 -3.28
CA THR A 182 -1.84 -10.96 -2.46
C THR A 182 -2.63 -12.09 -1.81
N HIS A 183 -2.76 -12.02 -0.49
CA HIS A 183 -3.60 -12.91 0.30
C HIS A 183 -4.89 -12.17 0.71
N PRO A 184 -6.05 -12.83 0.85
CA PRO A 184 -7.29 -12.19 1.30
C PRO A 184 -7.11 -11.35 2.58
N GLY A 185 -7.77 -10.19 2.66
CA GLY A 185 -7.66 -9.25 3.79
C GLY A 185 -6.46 -8.30 3.74
N SER A 186 -5.68 -8.32 2.66
CA SER A 186 -4.53 -7.40 2.50
C SER A 186 -4.99 -5.96 2.25
N LEU A 187 -4.14 -5.00 2.60
CA LEU A 187 -4.13 -3.66 2.01
C LEU A 187 -3.14 -3.68 0.84
N VAL A 188 -3.63 -3.40 -0.36
CA VAL A 188 -2.81 -3.33 -1.57
C VAL A 188 -2.72 -1.88 -2.00
N ILE A 189 -1.52 -1.33 -2.04
CA ILE A 189 -1.25 0.05 -2.41
C ILE A 189 -0.54 0.03 -3.77
N ILE A 190 -1.11 0.67 -4.78
CA ILE A 190 -0.53 0.74 -6.12
C ILE A 190 -0.17 2.21 -6.41
N ILE A 191 1.11 2.46 -6.67
CA ILE A 191 1.68 3.79 -6.92
C ILE A 191 2.19 3.83 -8.36
N SER A 192 1.47 4.51 -9.24
CA SER A 192 1.74 4.55 -10.69
C SER A 192 0.98 5.71 -11.35
N ASP A 193 1.36 6.06 -12.57
CA ASP A 193 0.55 6.88 -13.48
C ASP A 193 -0.41 6.04 -14.36
N PHE A 194 -0.39 4.72 -14.23
CA PHE A 194 -1.23 3.75 -14.93
C PHE A 194 -1.19 3.84 -16.47
N ILE A 195 -0.15 4.46 -17.04
CA ILE A 195 0.04 4.47 -18.49
C ILE A 195 0.28 3.04 -18.99
N GLY A 196 -0.47 2.63 -20.01
CA GLY A 196 -0.42 1.27 -20.56
C GLY A 196 -1.26 0.24 -19.80
N LEU A 197 -2.24 0.67 -19.00
CA LEU A 197 -3.16 -0.23 -18.29
C LEU A 197 -4.03 -1.03 -19.26
N SER A 198 -3.69 -2.31 -19.44
CA SER A 198 -4.41 -3.25 -20.31
C SER A 198 -5.69 -3.81 -19.65
N ARG A 199 -6.60 -4.38 -20.45
CA ARG A 199 -7.77 -5.13 -19.93
C ARG A 199 -7.36 -6.30 -19.03
N THR A 200 -6.25 -6.96 -19.35
CA THR A 200 -5.69 -8.06 -18.54
C THR A 200 -5.25 -7.56 -17.17
N ALA A 201 -4.52 -6.45 -17.13
CA ALA A 201 -4.10 -5.80 -15.89
C ALA A 201 -5.31 -5.35 -15.04
N GLN A 202 -6.35 -4.78 -15.66
CA GLN A 202 -7.60 -4.43 -14.99
C GLN A 202 -8.34 -5.66 -14.42
N SER A 203 -8.32 -6.79 -15.12
CA SER A 203 -8.90 -8.05 -14.63
C SER A 203 -8.15 -8.57 -13.39
N TYR A 204 -6.82 -8.47 -13.37
CA TYR A 204 -6.03 -8.79 -12.18
C TYR A 204 -6.36 -7.88 -11.00
N MET A 205 -6.42 -6.56 -11.22
CA MET A 205 -6.79 -5.59 -10.20
C MET A 205 -8.21 -5.83 -9.65
N THR A 206 -9.19 -6.07 -10.53
CA THR A 206 -10.56 -6.45 -10.14
C THR A 206 -10.58 -7.73 -9.32
N GLY A 207 -9.78 -8.73 -9.69
CA GLY A 207 -9.64 -9.98 -8.94
C GLY A 207 -9.07 -9.77 -7.53
N ILE A 208 -8.07 -8.88 -7.39
CA ILE A 208 -7.51 -8.50 -6.09
C ILE A 208 -8.56 -7.79 -5.24
N ALA A 209 -9.30 -6.84 -5.81
CA ALA A 209 -10.28 -6.01 -5.10
C ALA A 209 -11.45 -6.78 -4.47
N ARG A 210 -11.74 -8.01 -4.94
CA ARG A 210 -12.83 -8.84 -4.40
C ARG A 210 -12.68 -9.15 -2.90
N ASN A 211 -11.45 -9.35 -2.45
CA ASN A 211 -11.16 -9.80 -1.07
C ASN A 211 -10.14 -8.90 -0.37
N ASN A 212 -9.74 -7.78 -0.98
CA ASN A 212 -8.68 -6.91 -0.49
C ASN A 212 -9.09 -5.45 -0.70
N GLU A 213 -8.54 -4.58 0.15
CA GLU A 213 -8.67 -3.15 -0.05
C GLU A 213 -7.56 -2.68 -0.99
N ILE A 214 -7.91 -1.85 -1.97
CA ILE A 214 -6.94 -1.26 -2.89
C ILE A 214 -6.89 0.25 -2.68
N LEU A 215 -5.69 0.76 -2.36
CA LEU A 215 -5.36 2.17 -2.44
C LEU A 215 -4.63 2.44 -3.74
N VAL A 216 -5.15 3.36 -4.55
CA VAL A 216 -4.45 3.84 -5.74
C VAL A 216 -3.86 5.22 -5.46
N VAL A 217 -2.54 5.31 -5.58
CA VAL A 217 -1.81 6.59 -5.56
C VAL A 217 -1.48 6.94 -7.00
N PHE A 218 -2.35 7.75 -7.60
CA PHE A 218 -2.19 8.21 -8.98
C PHE A 218 -1.18 9.35 -9.06
N LEU A 219 -0.11 9.15 -9.83
CA LEU A 219 0.91 10.16 -10.08
C LEU A 219 0.69 10.80 -11.44
N SER A 220 0.62 12.13 -11.48
CA SER A 220 0.49 12.90 -12.72
C SER A 220 1.32 14.17 -12.65
N ASP A 221 1.81 14.59 -13.81
CA ASP A 221 2.46 15.87 -13.97
C ASP A 221 1.44 16.95 -14.42
N PRO A 222 1.57 18.22 -14.01
CA PRO A 222 0.65 19.27 -14.44
C PRO A 222 0.52 19.40 -15.96
N LEU A 223 1.58 19.12 -16.71
CA LEU A 223 1.58 19.19 -18.18
C LEU A 223 0.71 18.11 -18.83
N GLU A 224 0.52 16.97 -18.15
CA GLU A 224 -0.37 15.89 -18.61
C GLU A 224 -1.84 16.28 -18.47
N ARG A 225 -2.17 17.24 -17.59
CA ARG A 225 -3.53 17.75 -17.39
C ARG A 225 -3.83 18.96 -18.27
N GLN A 226 -2.84 19.83 -18.45
CA GLN A 226 -2.98 21.04 -19.24
C GLN A 226 -1.76 21.17 -20.16
N LEU A 227 -2.01 20.99 -21.45
CA LEU A 227 -0.98 21.19 -22.47
C LEU A 227 -0.46 22.63 -22.40
N PRO A 228 0.85 22.83 -22.58
CA PRO A 228 1.41 24.15 -22.56
C PRO A 228 0.94 24.91 -23.82
N PRO A 229 0.91 26.25 -23.80
CA PRO A 229 0.50 27.02 -24.97
C PRO A 229 1.36 26.69 -26.20
N PRO A 230 0.89 26.87 -27.43
CA PRO A 230 1.70 26.64 -28.62
C PRO A 230 3.02 27.41 -28.55
N GLY A 231 4.15 26.72 -28.73
CA GLY A 231 5.47 27.31 -28.55
C GLY A 231 6.59 26.31 -28.82
N ARG A 232 7.84 26.80 -28.72
CA ARG A 232 9.05 25.97 -28.82
C ARG A 232 9.55 25.68 -27.41
N TYR A 233 9.49 24.42 -27.01
CA TYR A 233 9.95 23.96 -25.71
C TYR A 233 11.29 23.25 -25.86
N ARG A 234 12.23 23.56 -24.96
CA ARG A 234 13.49 22.83 -24.88
C ARG A 234 13.25 21.54 -24.11
N LEU A 235 13.45 20.40 -24.76
CA LEU A 235 13.52 19.11 -24.10
C LEU A 235 14.94 18.94 -23.58
N VAL A 236 15.09 18.70 -22.28
CA VAL A 236 16.36 18.38 -21.65
C VAL A 236 16.26 16.92 -21.23
N ASN A 237 17.06 16.06 -21.86
CA ASN A 237 17.32 14.73 -21.35
C ASN A 237 18.56 14.84 -20.48
N ASP A 238 18.41 14.67 -19.16
CA ASP A 238 19.57 14.55 -18.27
C ASP A 238 20.27 13.22 -18.60
N GLN A 239 21.34 13.31 -19.39
CA GLN A 239 22.39 12.29 -19.47
C GLN A 239 23.51 12.65 -18.50
#